data_AF-A0A9P8SWC3-F1
#
_entry.id   AF-A0A9P8SWC3-F1
#
_cell.length_a   1.000
_cell.length_b   1.000
_cell.length_c   1.000
_cell.angle_alpha   90.00
_cell.angle_beta   90.00
_cell.angle_gamma   90.00
#
_symmetry.space_group_name_H-M   'P 1'
#
loop_
_entity.id
_entity.type
_entity.pdbx_description
1 polymer ?
#
loop_
_entity_poly.entity_id
_entity_poly.type
_entity_poly.pdbx_seq_one_letter_code
_entity_poly.pdbx_strand_id
1 'polypeptide(L)'
;MTKPLTEIKPSSPSITRSTTTKATFTNLTPADSIFRSTVENTSITRSPTSGAPSSASISVKRSKLQSCTLTNSSTRRCTLTNTTLLNVPAARSLDATDSSLSNIRRLRRSEIRASAVSDSAVRRSTVVDSTVKQSLLWRSKLNHVDMFKSRVKRAVLTDCEVSECVVIGTEFKGMRLRFGVWKHGRLVGRVGEGEVVFEEMDGKKDKAVAAAADAKVEKLDYKVLQDESESEEEDESTASDEEAERPPPYAP
;
A
#
# COMPACT_ATOMS: atom_id res chain seq x y z
N MET A 1 51.09 23.59 5.29
CA MET A 1 50.01 23.77 4.29
C MET A 1 49.32 22.43 4.07
N THR A 2 48.28 22.16 4.85
CA THR A 2 47.39 21.01 4.65
C THR A 2 46.49 21.32 3.45
N LYS A 3 46.56 20.50 2.39
CA LYS A 3 45.60 20.58 1.28
C LYS A 3 44.19 20.41 1.85
N PRO A 4 43.22 21.26 1.49
CA PRO A 4 41.83 20.98 1.84
C PRO A 4 41.46 19.66 1.15
N LEU A 5 40.93 18.70 1.91
CA LEU A 5 40.25 17.56 1.33
C LEU A 5 39.10 18.12 0.49
N THR A 6 39.22 18.02 -0.83
CA THR A 6 38.10 18.19 -1.74
C THR A 6 37.05 17.17 -1.33
N GLU A 7 36.01 17.64 -0.67
CA GLU A 7 34.82 16.87 -0.37
C GLU A 7 34.21 16.46 -1.72
N ILE A 8 34.51 15.25 -2.17
CA ILE A 8 33.95 14.69 -3.39
C ILE A 8 32.47 14.48 -3.08
N LYS A 9 31.64 15.46 -3.41
CA LYS A 9 30.19 15.32 -3.36
C LYS A 9 29.84 14.10 -4.22
N PRO A 10 29.32 13.01 -3.64
CA PRO A 10 29.07 11.79 -4.40
C PRO A 10 28.11 12.12 -5.53
N SER A 11 28.54 11.86 -6.78
CA SER A 11 27.68 12.01 -7.94
C SER A 11 26.46 11.13 -7.74
N SER A 12 25.27 11.72 -7.84
CA SER A 12 24.00 11.02 -7.67
C SER A 12 23.46 10.68 -9.06
N PRO A 13 23.77 9.49 -9.63
CA PRO A 13 23.32 9.14 -10.97
C PRO A 13 21.81 9.29 -11.09
N SER A 14 21.40 9.92 -12.20
CA SER A 14 19.99 10.12 -12.50
C SER A 14 19.67 9.72 -13.94
N ILE A 15 18.54 9.04 -14.12
CA ILE A 15 17.99 8.69 -15.44
C ILE A 15 16.75 9.53 -15.65
N THR A 16 16.79 10.45 -16.61
CA THR A 16 15.69 11.40 -16.85
C THR A 16 15.23 11.37 -18.29
N ARG A 17 13.91 11.25 -18.52
CA ARG A 17 13.31 11.29 -19.87
C ARG A 17 13.95 10.27 -20.82
N SER A 18 14.19 9.07 -20.31
CA SER A 18 14.88 8.00 -21.05
C SER A 18 14.02 6.75 -21.12
N THR A 19 14.38 5.87 -22.06
CA THR A 19 13.87 4.51 -22.11
C THR A 19 14.99 3.56 -21.71
N THR A 20 14.71 2.66 -20.76
CA THR A 20 15.63 1.59 -20.37
C THR A 20 14.93 0.26 -20.53
N THR A 21 15.57 -0.68 -21.20
CA THR A 21 15.03 -2.02 -21.45
C THR A 21 16.04 -3.07 -21.05
N LYS A 22 15.61 -4.16 -20.39
CA LYS A 22 16.46 -5.33 -20.10
C LYS A 22 17.73 -4.97 -19.32
N ALA A 23 17.59 -4.14 -18.29
CA ALA A 23 18.72 -3.68 -17.48
C ALA A 23 18.64 -4.18 -16.04
N THR A 24 19.77 -4.07 -15.33
CA THR A 24 19.84 -4.33 -13.90
C THR A 24 20.62 -3.20 -13.25
N PHE A 25 19.98 -2.51 -12.31
CA PHE A 25 20.59 -1.46 -11.50
C PHE A 25 20.76 -1.97 -10.06
N THR A 26 22.01 -2.04 -9.60
CA THR A 26 22.39 -2.48 -8.26
C THR A 26 23.36 -1.48 -7.63
N ASN A 27 23.66 -1.67 -6.33
CA ASN A 27 24.57 -0.79 -5.56
C ASN A 27 24.14 0.69 -5.56
N LEU A 28 22.85 0.92 -5.72
CA LEU A 28 22.29 2.25 -5.78
C LEU A 28 22.24 2.90 -4.40
N THR A 29 22.48 4.22 -4.38
CA THR A 29 22.41 5.07 -3.20
C THR A 29 21.03 5.76 -3.12
N PRO A 30 20.64 6.30 -1.95
CA PRO A 30 19.42 7.10 -1.84
C PRO A 30 19.41 8.38 -2.68
N ALA A 31 20.57 8.84 -3.15
CA ALA A 31 20.67 10.01 -3.99
C ALA A 31 20.30 9.70 -5.46
N ASP A 32 20.30 8.42 -5.84
CA ASP A 32 20.04 7.99 -7.20
C ASP A 32 18.56 8.13 -7.53
N SER A 33 18.26 8.45 -8.80
CA SER A 33 16.87 8.69 -9.20
C SER A 33 16.55 8.31 -10.64
N ILE A 34 15.29 7.94 -10.86
CA ILE A 34 14.72 7.74 -12.19
C ILE A 34 13.50 8.64 -12.30
N PHE A 35 13.46 9.48 -13.34
CA PHE A 35 12.45 10.52 -13.46
C PHE A 35 11.91 10.68 -14.88
N ARG A 36 10.58 10.66 -15.03
CA ARG A 36 9.91 10.84 -16.34
C ARG A 36 10.40 9.85 -17.41
N SER A 37 10.67 8.61 -17.01
CA SER A 37 11.29 7.61 -17.88
C SER A 37 10.36 6.42 -18.12
N THR A 38 10.61 5.67 -19.19
CA THR A 38 10.01 4.36 -19.43
C THR A 38 11.04 3.29 -19.10
N VAL A 39 10.67 2.35 -18.25
CA VAL A 39 11.57 1.27 -17.80
C VAL A 39 10.87 -0.05 -18.01
N GLU A 40 11.51 -0.95 -18.75
CA GLU A 40 10.93 -2.22 -19.17
C GLU A 40 11.87 -3.38 -18.85
N ASN A 41 11.33 -4.50 -18.36
CA ASN A 41 12.09 -5.73 -18.12
C ASN A 41 13.36 -5.49 -17.30
N THR A 42 13.26 -4.66 -16.25
CA THR A 42 14.43 -4.14 -15.55
C THR A 42 14.31 -4.34 -14.04
N SER A 43 15.42 -4.72 -13.42
CA SER A 43 15.54 -4.84 -11.96
C SER A 43 16.24 -3.61 -11.38
N ILE A 44 15.64 -3.00 -10.36
CA ILE A 44 16.20 -1.87 -9.61
C ILE A 44 16.27 -2.29 -8.15
N THR A 45 17.49 -2.49 -7.65
CA THR A 45 17.71 -3.00 -6.30
C THR A 45 18.72 -2.14 -5.56
N ARG A 46 18.32 -1.62 -4.40
CA ARG A 46 19.24 -1.08 -3.41
C ARG A 46 19.49 -2.12 -2.32
N SER A 47 20.76 -2.39 -2.04
CA SER A 47 21.15 -3.21 -0.89
C SER A 47 20.94 -2.41 0.40
N PRO A 48 20.30 -2.98 1.44
CA PRO A 48 20.20 -2.32 2.73
C PRO A 48 21.60 -2.12 3.31
N THR A 49 21.90 -0.89 3.74
CA THR A 49 23.13 -0.57 4.47
C THR A 49 23.02 -1.12 5.88
N SER A 50 23.99 -1.93 6.31
CA SER A 50 24.00 -2.55 7.65
C SER A 50 23.90 -1.50 8.76
N GLY A 51 22.93 -1.65 9.67
CA GLY A 51 22.91 -0.95 10.96
C GLY A 51 21.68 -0.10 11.31
N ALA A 52 20.74 0.15 10.39
CA ALA A 52 19.48 0.83 10.73
C ALA A 52 18.38 0.62 9.67
N PRO A 53 17.09 0.68 10.03
CA PRO A 53 16.00 0.80 9.06
C PRO A 53 16.09 2.16 8.37
N SER A 54 16.93 2.24 7.35
CA SER A 54 17.08 3.44 6.54
C SER A 54 15.73 3.76 5.86
N SER A 55 15.21 4.97 6.09
CA SER A 55 14.11 5.57 5.31
C SER A 55 14.57 5.97 3.90
N ALA A 56 15.89 5.94 3.68
CA ALA A 56 16.52 6.36 2.45
C ALA A 56 16.32 5.27 1.37
N SER A 57 15.86 5.69 0.20
CA SER A 57 15.56 4.82 -0.94
C SER A 57 15.79 5.59 -2.22
N ILE A 58 16.04 4.87 -3.31
CA ILE A 58 16.08 5.46 -4.65
C ILE A 58 14.71 6.08 -4.94
N SER A 59 14.72 7.22 -5.62
CA SER A 59 13.49 7.90 -6.02
C SER A 59 13.13 7.58 -7.47
N VAL A 60 12.04 6.85 -7.69
CA VAL A 60 11.44 6.64 -9.03
C VAL A 60 10.17 7.49 -9.13
N LYS A 61 10.16 8.48 -10.03
CA LYS A 61 9.12 9.51 -10.09
C LYS A 61 8.62 9.72 -11.53
N ARG A 62 7.29 9.85 -11.71
CA ARG A 62 6.67 10.18 -13.00
C ARG A 62 7.01 9.21 -14.14
N SER A 63 7.27 7.94 -13.81
CA SER A 63 7.79 6.96 -14.76
C SER A 63 6.78 5.86 -15.06
N LYS A 64 6.93 5.21 -16.22
CA LYS A 64 6.19 4.01 -16.62
C LYS A 64 7.08 2.80 -16.44
N LEU A 65 6.63 1.82 -15.65
CA LEU A 65 7.37 0.61 -15.33
C LEU A 65 6.58 -0.59 -15.84
N GLN A 66 7.21 -1.41 -16.68
CA GLN A 66 6.59 -2.61 -17.25
C GLN A 66 7.50 -3.83 -17.02
N SER A 67 6.96 -4.90 -16.45
CA SER A 67 7.73 -6.13 -16.18
C SER A 67 8.99 -5.84 -15.35
N CYS A 68 8.87 -4.97 -14.34
CA CYS A 68 9.99 -4.52 -13.52
C CYS A 68 9.96 -5.13 -12.11
N THR A 69 11.12 -5.15 -11.46
CA THR A 69 11.23 -5.47 -10.02
C THR A 69 11.97 -4.36 -9.31
N LEU A 70 11.31 -3.70 -8.36
CA LEU A 70 11.87 -2.60 -7.57
C LEU A 70 11.96 -3.04 -6.12
N THR A 71 13.18 -3.12 -5.59
CA THR A 71 13.45 -3.45 -4.19
C THR A 71 14.06 -2.25 -3.47
N ASN A 72 13.54 -1.91 -2.30
CA ASN A 72 14.04 -0.79 -1.46
C ASN A 72 14.04 0.57 -2.19
N SER A 73 13.03 0.80 -3.03
CA SER A 73 12.90 2.00 -3.88
C SER A 73 11.56 2.70 -3.64
N SER A 74 11.53 4.03 -3.54
CA SER A 74 10.29 4.79 -3.43
C SER A 74 9.73 5.17 -4.80
N THR A 75 8.42 5.10 -4.95
CA THR A 75 7.71 5.36 -6.22
C THR A 75 6.69 6.49 -6.06
N ARG A 76 6.68 7.48 -6.97
CA ARG A 76 5.67 8.57 -6.94
C ARG A 76 5.19 8.97 -8.34
N ARG A 77 3.87 9.04 -8.53
CA ARG A 77 3.24 9.39 -9.82
C ARG A 77 3.64 8.43 -10.94
N CYS A 78 3.70 7.12 -10.68
CA CYS A 78 4.16 6.11 -11.65
C CYS A 78 3.02 5.22 -12.13
N THR A 79 3.13 4.74 -13.37
CA THR A 79 2.29 3.67 -13.92
C THR A 79 3.06 2.36 -13.85
N LEU A 80 2.44 1.32 -13.29
CA LEU A 80 3.02 0.01 -13.09
C LEU A 80 2.19 -1.03 -13.83
N THR A 81 2.82 -1.82 -14.69
CA THR A 81 2.20 -2.96 -15.37
C THR A 81 3.07 -4.19 -15.17
N ASN A 82 2.51 -5.30 -14.72
CA ASN A 82 3.27 -6.53 -14.47
C ASN A 82 4.54 -6.29 -13.61
N THR A 83 4.44 -5.45 -12.59
CA THR A 83 5.62 -4.95 -11.85
C THR A 83 5.57 -5.37 -10.38
N THR A 84 6.72 -5.72 -9.84
CA THR A 84 6.88 -6.06 -8.42
C THR A 84 7.52 -4.92 -7.65
N LEU A 85 6.85 -4.45 -6.60
CA LEU A 85 7.40 -3.57 -5.58
C LEU A 85 7.64 -4.38 -4.29
N LEU A 86 8.87 -4.35 -3.78
CA LEU A 86 9.28 -5.06 -2.57
C LEU A 86 10.02 -4.14 -1.61
N ASN A 87 9.67 -4.19 -0.33
CA ASN A 87 10.33 -3.45 0.75
C ASN A 87 10.38 -1.92 0.49
N VAL A 88 9.25 -1.37 0.03
CA VAL A 88 9.17 0.04 -0.41
C VAL A 88 8.86 0.97 0.77
N PRO A 89 9.71 1.98 1.06
CA PRO A 89 9.43 2.93 2.15
C PRO A 89 8.24 3.86 1.88
N ALA A 90 8.04 4.25 0.62
CA ALA A 90 6.94 5.11 0.21
C ALA A 90 6.54 4.89 -1.26
N ALA A 91 5.24 4.73 -1.47
CA ALA A 91 4.60 4.62 -2.77
C ALA A 91 3.40 5.57 -2.83
N ARG A 92 3.33 6.47 -3.81
CA ARG A 92 2.28 7.50 -3.87
C ARG A 92 1.80 7.78 -5.29
N SER A 93 0.49 7.93 -5.47
CA SER A 93 -0.07 8.26 -6.78
C SER A 93 0.34 7.25 -7.84
N LEU A 94 0.21 5.97 -7.52
CA LEU A 94 0.46 4.90 -8.47
C LEU A 94 -0.82 4.58 -9.24
N ASP A 95 -0.63 4.17 -10.49
CA ASP A 95 -1.61 3.45 -11.28
C ASP A 95 -1.03 2.08 -11.58
N ALA A 96 -1.44 1.06 -10.84
CA ALA A 96 -0.85 -0.26 -10.84
C ALA A 96 -1.83 -1.31 -11.37
N THR A 97 -1.42 -2.06 -12.39
CA THR A 97 -2.19 -3.16 -12.99
C THR A 97 -1.31 -4.42 -13.06
N ASP A 98 -1.89 -5.59 -12.82
CA ASP A 98 -1.21 -6.89 -12.87
C ASP A 98 0.07 -6.94 -12.00
N SER A 99 0.08 -6.26 -10.86
CA SER A 99 1.31 -5.97 -10.11
C SER A 99 1.32 -6.63 -8.72
N SER A 100 2.52 -6.80 -8.16
CA SER A 100 2.71 -7.32 -6.79
C SER A 100 3.33 -6.25 -5.90
N LEU A 101 2.62 -5.88 -4.83
CA LEU A 101 2.96 -4.77 -3.93
C LEU A 101 3.14 -5.31 -2.51
N SER A 102 4.38 -5.52 -2.09
CA SER A 102 4.69 -6.22 -0.83
C SER A 102 5.61 -5.41 0.10
N ASN A 103 5.33 -5.49 1.40
CA ASN A 103 6.07 -4.79 2.44
C ASN A 103 6.24 -3.28 2.16
N ILE A 104 5.14 -2.60 1.83
CA ILE A 104 5.12 -1.17 1.55
C ILE A 104 4.73 -0.41 2.81
N ARG A 105 5.70 0.32 3.38
CA ARG A 105 5.47 1.07 4.63
C ARG A 105 4.40 2.15 4.50
N ARG A 106 4.31 2.80 3.32
CA ARG A 106 3.32 3.87 3.05
C ARG A 106 2.89 3.85 1.58
N LEU A 107 1.74 3.26 1.29
CA LEU A 107 1.09 3.29 -0.03
C LEU A 107 -0.11 4.26 0.00
N ARG A 108 -0.10 5.33 -0.80
CA ARG A 108 -1.12 6.38 -0.72
C ARG A 108 -1.65 6.89 -2.06
N ARG A 109 -2.92 7.29 -2.11
CA ARG A 109 -3.53 7.97 -3.28
C ARG A 109 -3.35 7.21 -4.59
N SER A 110 -3.47 5.89 -4.57
CA SER A 110 -3.14 5.03 -5.72
C SER A 110 -4.35 4.25 -6.22
N GLU A 111 -4.34 3.92 -7.50
CA GLU A 111 -5.27 3.01 -8.17
C GLU A 111 -4.56 1.67 -8.39
N ILE A 112 -5.15 0.57 -7.93
CA ILE A 112 -4.55 -0.76 -7.93
C ILE A 112 -5.59 -1.73 -8.51
N ARG A 113 -5.25 -2.42 -9.60
CA ARG A 113 -6.15 -3.29 -10.37
C ARG A 113 -5.49 -4.64 -10.65
N ALA A 114 -6.25 -5.74 -10.61
CA ALA A 114 -5.73 -7.07 -10.98
C ALA A 114 -4.41 -7.44 -10.24
N SER A 115 -4.26 -7.02 -8.99
CA SER A 115 -2.95 -6.98 -8.30
C SER A 115 -2.97 -7.70 -6.95
N ALA A 116 -1.78 -8.01 -6.44
CA ALA A 116 -1.60 -8.54 -5.09
C ALA A 116 -0.98 -7.48 -4.17
N VAL A 117 -1.54 -7.30 -2.98
CA VAL A 117 -1.01 -6.41 -1.94
C VAL A 117 -0.77 -7.20 -0.65
N SER A 118 0.44 -7.16 -0.10
CA SER A 118 0.76 -7.81 1.18
C SER A 118 1.59 -6.94 2.11
N ASP A 119 1.40 -7.11 3.42
CA ASP A 119 2.24 -6.51 4.48
C ASP A 119 2.39 -4.99 4.33
N SER A 120 1.32 -4.30 3.91
CA SER A 120 1.40 -2.92 3.43
C SER A 120 0.41 -1.99 4.14
N ALA A 121 0.78 -0.71 4.27
CA ALA A 121 -0.12 0.33 4.77
C ALA A 121 -0.69 1.18 3.63
N VAL A 122 -1.94 0.90 3.24
CA VAL A 122 -2.66 1.51 2.11
C VAL A 122 -3.61 2.61 2.61
N ARG A 123 -3.47 3.85 2.12
CA ARG A 123 -4.36 4.96 2.50
C ARG A 123 -4.88 5.76 1.31
N ARG A 124 -6.17 6.09 1.33
CA ARG A 124 -6.82 6.93 0.29
C ARG A 124 -6.64 6.37 -1.12
N SER A 125 -6.75 5.07 -1.28
CA SER A 125 -6.51 4.37 -2.55
C SER A 125 -7.76 3.61 -3.01
N THR A 126 -7.79 3.25 -4.29
CA THR A 126 -8.78 2.35 -4.88
C THR A 126 -8.11 1.03 -5.20
N VAL A 127 -8.72 -0.09 -4.84
CA VAL A 127 -8.25 -1.45 -5.10
C VAL A 127 -9.37 -2.24 -5.78
N VAL A 128 -9.11 -2.81 -6.95
CA VAL A 128 -10.12 -3.49 -7.78
C VAL A 128 -9.59 -4.84 -8.28
N ASP A 129 -10.42 -5.88 -8.29
CA ASP A 129 -10.08 -7.21 -8.83
C ASP A 129 -8.77 -7.78 -8.26
N SER A 130 -8.56 -7.68 -6.95
CA SER A 130 -7.24 -7.84 -6.34
C SER A 130 -7.25 -8.72 -5.09
N THR A 131 -6.06 -9.11 -4.63
CA THR A 131 -5.89 -9.80 -3.34
C THR A 131 -5.15 -8.92 -2.34
N VAL A 132 -5.58 -8.91 -1.08
CA VAL A 132 -5.00 -8.10 0.00
C VAL A 132 -4.77 -8.95 1.25
N LYS A 133 -3.51 -9.06 1.68
CA LYS A 133 -3.12 -9.90 2.82
C LYS A 133 -2.33 -9.11 3.86
N GLN A 134 -2.57 -9.37 5.15
CA GLN A 134 -1.75 -8.84 6.26
C GLN A 134 -1.51 -7.32 6.19
N SER A 135 -2.51 -6.56 5.74
CA SER A 135 -2.34 -5.13 5.38
C SER A 135 -3.24 -4.21 6.21
N LEU A 136 -2.87 -2.93 6.26
CA LEU A 136 -3.63 -1.85 6.91
C LEU A 136 -4.25 -0.96 5.82
N LEU A 137 -5.57 -0.79 5.82
CA LEU A 137 -6.30 -0.02 4.83
C LEU A 137 -7.07 1.11 5.51
N TRP A 138 -6.88 2.35 5.05
CA TRP A 138 -7.56 3.52 5.61
C TRP A 138 -8.09 4.48 4.54
N ARG A 139 -9.38 4.84 4.60
CA ARG A 139 -10.01 5.80 3.67
C ARG A 139 -9.94 5.32 2.21
N SER A 140 -9.99 4.01 2.00
CA SER A 140 -9.82 3.38 0.67
C SER A 140 -11.15 2.83 0.13
N LYS A 141 -11.22 2.63 -1.18
CA LYS A 141 -12.32 1.96 -1.88
C LYS A 141 -11.84 0.61 -2.38
N LEU A 142 -12.61 -0.44 -2.14
CA LEU A 142 -12.29 -1.80 -2.55
C LEU A 142 -13.49 -2.41 -3.30
N ASN A 143 -13.22 -3.00 -4.46
CA ASN A 143 -14.22 -3.64 -5.31
C ASN A 143 -13.69 -4.98 -5.82
N HIS A 144 -14.43 -6.09 -5.62
CA HIS A 144 -14.01 -7.42 -6.05
C HIS A 144 -12.62 -7.80 -5.52
N VAL A 145 -12.48 -7.74 -4.19
CA VAL A 145 -11.19 -7.95 -3.50
C VAL A 145 -11.29 -9.11 -2.51
N ASP A 146 -10.31 -10.02 -2.57
CA ASP A 146 -10.11 -11.07 -1.57
C ASP A 146 -9.19 -10.57 -0.47
N MET A 147 -9.68 -10.50 0.76
CA MET A 147 -8.98 -9.95 1.92
C MET A 147 -8.73 -11.00 2.99
N PHE A 148 -7.50 -11.05 3.50
CA PHE A 148 -7.09 -11.96 4.57
C PHE A 148 -6.22 -11.28 5.62
N LYS A 149 -6.46 -11.55 6.91
CA LYS A 149 -5.63 -11.09 8.06
C LYS A 149 -5.34 -9.58 8.06
N SER A 150 -6.27 -8.76 7.58
CA SER A 150 -6.06 -7.33 7.34
C SER A 150 -6.92 -6.44 8.24
N ARG A 151 -6.54 -5.16 8.36
CA ARG A 151 -7.33 -4.14 9.08
C ARG A 151 -7.86 -3.10 8.11
N VAL A 152 -9.13 -2.76 8.22
CA VAL A 152 -9.82 -1.83 7.30
C VAL A 152 -10.54 -0.76 8.10
N LYS A 153 -10.20 0.51 7.88
CA LYS A 153 -10.76 1.66 8.60
C LYS A 153 -11.33 2.71 7.64
N ARG A 154 -12.53 3.23 7.92
CA ARG A 154 -13.16 4.33 7.17
C ARG A 154 -13.17 4.10 5.65
N ALA A 155 -13.42 2.85 5.22
CA ALA A 155 -13.34 2.44 3.82
C ALA A 155 -14.73 2.19 3.22
N VAL A 156 -14.75 1.87 1.92
CA VAL A 156 -15.94 1.35 1.20
C VAL A 156 -15.55 0.02 0.57
N LEU A 157 -16.29 -1.06 0.87
CA LEU A 157 -16.11 -2.40 0.30
C LEU A 157 -17.31 -2.77 -0.58
N THR A 158 -17.07 -3.40 -1.74
CA THR A 158 -18.11 -3.84 -2.68
C THR A 158 -17.68 -5.17 -3.30
N ASP A 159 -18.54 -6.19 -3.23
CA ASP A 159 -18.32 -7.51 -3.87
C ASP A 159 -16.98 -8.21 -3.52
N CYS A 160 -16.47 -7.93 -2.33
CA CYS A 160 -15.29 -8.50 -1.67
C CYS A 160 -15.57 -9.76 -0.83
N GLU A 161 -14.56 -10.63 -0.77
CA GLU A 161 -14.46 -11.72 0.19
C GLU A 161 -13.51 -11.33 1.32
N VAL A 162 -13.94 -11.43 2.58
CA VAL A 162 -13.17 -10.95 3.74
C VAL A 162 -13.08 -12.03 4.80
N SER A 163 -11.85 -12.39 5.15
CA SER A 163 -11.53 -13.44 6.13
C SER A 163 -10.49 -12.98 7.15
N GLU A 164 -10.71 -13.30 8.43
CA GLU A 164 -9.80 -12.93 9.53
C GLU A 164 -9.42 -11.44 9.60
N CYS A 165 -10.34 -10.54 9.23
CA CYS A 165 -10.09 -9.09 9.21
C CYS A 165 -10.76 -8.34 10.37
N VAL A 166 -10.21 -7.16 10.67
CA VAL A 166 -10.81 -6.16 11.58
C VAL A 166 -11.33 -4.99 10.76
N VAL A 167 -12.62 -4.63 10.91
CA VAL A 167 -13.25 -3.61 10.07
C VAL A 167 -13.96 -2.52 10.87
N ILE A 168 -13.52 -1.26 10.73
CA ILE A 168 -13.93 -0.15 11.60
C ILE A 168 -14.40 1.06 10.78
N GLY A 169 -15.62 1.52 11.03
CA GLY A 169 -16.20 2.70 10.39
C GLY A 169 -16.29 2.60 8.87
N THR A 170 -16.42 1.38 8.34
CA THR A 170 -16.39 1.04 6.92
C THR A 170 -17.78 0.68 6.44
N GLU A 171 -18.12 1.15 5.25
CA GLU A 171 -19.35 0.79 4.52
C GLU A 171 -19.09 -0.44 3.65
N PHE A 172 -20.03 -1.37 3.57
CA PHE A 172 -19.86 -2.60 2.79
C PHE A 172 -21.17 -3.12 2.20
N LYS A 173 -21.14 -3.63 0.96
CA LYS A 173 -22.28 -4.23 0.23
C LYS A 173 -21.84 -5.45 -0.61
N GLY A 174 -22.69 -6.47 -0.75
CA GLY A 174 -22.39 -7.65 -1.57
C GLY A 174 -21.27 -8.53 -1.01
N MET A 175 -21.22 -8.73 0.31
CA MET A 175 -20.03 -9.27 0.99
C MET A 175 -20.15 -10.73 1.39
N ARG A 176 -19.01 -11.40 1.51
CA ARG A 176 -18.84 -12.62 2.32
C ARG A 176 -17.81 -12.36 3.41
N LEU A 177 -18.20 -12.43 4.69
CA LEU A 177 -17.41 -11.93 5.82
C LEU A 177 -17.19 -13.00 6.91
N ARG A 178 -16.16 -13.85 6.86
CA ARG A 178 -16.07 -14.99 7.80
C ARG A 178 -14.88 -14.86 8.79
N PHE A 179 -15.21 -14.30 9.98
CA PHE A 179 -14.90 -14.71 11.38
C PHE A 179 -14.46 -13.58 12.32
N GLY A 180 -15.08 -12.39 12.16
CA GLY A 180 -14.46 -11.08 12.37
C GLY A 180 -15.04 -10.12 13.43
N VAL A 181 -14.43 -8.93 13.55
CA VAL A 181 -14.78 -7.85 14.49
C VAL A 181 -15.12 -6.55 13.74
N TRP A 182 -16.31 -5.97 13.92
CA TRP A 182 -16.79 -4.80 13.16
C TRP A 182 -17.40 -3.67 14.01
N LYS A 183 -17.11 -2.38 13.72
CA LYS A 183 -17.83 -1.26 14.38
C LYS A 183 -17.82 0.04 13.55
N HIS A 184 -18.90 0.63 12.99
CA HIS A 184 -20.32 0.65 13.39
C HIS A 184 -21.29 0.15 12.31
N GLY A 185 -21.06 -1.10 11.90
CA GLY A 185 -21.96 -1.92 11.08
C GLY A 185 -22.37 -3.28 11.67
N ARG A 186 -22.33 -3.56 13.00
CA ARG A 186 -21.20 -4.01 13.84
C ARG A 186 -21.22 -5.55 13.90
N LEU A 187 -20.09 -6.25 14.05
CA LEU A 187 -20.12 -7.42 14.92
C LEU A 187 -18.80 -7.54 15.64
N VAL A 188 -18.75 -6.97 16.83
CA VAL A 188 -17.55 -6.63 17.60
C VAL A 188 -16.89 -7.85 18.24
N GLY A 189 -16.91 -8.98 17.54
CA GLY A 189 -16.77 -10.27 18.16
C GLY A 189 -16.12 -11.33 17.30
N ARG A 190 -14.85 -11.54 17.63
CA ARG A 190 -13.94 -12.66 17.36
C ARG A 190 -13.06 -12.57 16.13
N VAL A 191 -11.88 -13.14 16.29
CA VAL A 191 -10.82 -13.33 15.31
C VAL A 191 -10.19 -14.67 15.67
N GLY A 192 -10.42 -15.70 14.85
CA GLY A 192 -9.93 -17.07 15.07
C GLY A 192 -10.46 -17.76 16.35
N GLU A 193 -10.43 -19.08 16.51
CA GLU A 193 -10.47 -20.15 15.53
C GLU A 193 -11.93 -20.58 15.33
N GLY A 194 -12.51 -20.24 14.19
CA GLY A 194 -13.85 -20.70 13.78
C GLY A 194 -14.83 -19.56 13.54
N GLU A 195 -16.13 -19.89 13.55
CA GLU A 195 -17.13 -19.14 12.81
C GLU A 195 -17.66 -17.80 13.36
N VAL A 196 -17.39 -16.67 12.70
CA VAL A 196 -18.35 -15.54 12.59
C VAL A 196 -18.46 -14.91 11.19
N VAL A 197 -19.47 -15.36 10.49
CA VAL A 197 -19.80 -15.13 9.09
C VAL A 197 -20.64 -13.89 8.86
N PHE A 198 -20.61 -13.28 7.66
CA PHE A 198 -21.83 -12.73 7.08
C PHE A 198 -21.80 -12.58 5.54
N GLU A 199 -22.78 -13.15 4.84
CA GLU A 199 -22.95 -13.23 3.37
C GLU A 199 -23.97 -12.15 2.89
N GLU A 200 -23.97 -11.63 1.67
CA GLU A 200 -24.50 -12.28 0.47
C GLU A 200 -23.95 -11.64 -0.83
N MET A 201 -23.70 -12.48 -1.86
CA MET A 201 -23.27 -12.12 -3.22
C MET A 201 -24.31 -12.57 -4.27
N ASP A 202 -25.61 -12.47 -3.99
CA ASP A 202 -26.61 -13.39 -4.58
C ASP A 202 -26.97 -13.21 -6.07
N GLY A 203 -27.33 -14.36 -6.63
CA GLY A 203 -28.35 -14.49 -7.68
C GLY A 203 -29.17 -15.80 -7.60
N LYS A 204 -28.84 -16.76 -6.72
CA LYS A 204 -29.60 -18.00 -6.52
C LYS A 204 -29.56 -18.41 -5.04
N LYS A 205 -30.55 -17.92 -4.31
CA LYS A 205 -31.19 -18.51 -3.13
C LYS A 205 -30.92 -20.02 -3.04
N ASP A 206 -30.11 -20.42 -2.08
CA ASP A 206 -30.43 -21.52 -1.18
C ASP A 206 -29.51 -21.45 0.07
N LYS A 207 -30.13 -21.05 1.18
CA LYS A 207 -29.67 -21.15 2.58
C LYS A 207 -28.62 -20.15 3.07
N ALA A 208 -29.10 -18.98 3.51
CA ALA A 208 -28.55 -18.34 4.69
C ALA A 208 -28.72 -19.30 5.90
N VAL A 209 -27.62 -19.87 6.39
CA VAL A 209 -27.62 -20.69 7.61
C VAL A 209 -27.25 -19.78 8.79
N ALA A 210 -28.19 -19.64 9.72
CA ALA A 210 -28.00 -19.02 11.03
C ALA A 210 -26.75 -19.60 11.73
N ALA A 211 -26.04 -18.80 12.53
CA ALA A 211 -26.38 -18.82 13.95
C ALA A 211 -26.31 -17.42 14.57
N ALA A 212 -27.47 -16.92 15.00
CA ALA A 212 -27.55 -16.20 16.27
C ALA A 212 -28.00 -17.20 17.34
N ALA A 213 -27.47 -17.00 18.55
CA ALA A 213 -27.66 -17.74 19.82
C ALA A 213 -26.65 -18.89 20.05
N ASP A 214 -25.86 -18.94 21.12
CA ASP A 214 -26.09 -18.37 22.46
C ASP A 214 -24.79 -18.06 23.24
N ALA A 215 -24.76 -16.87 23.85
CA ALA A 215 -24.03 -16.50 25.07
C ALA A 215 -22.52 -16.87 25.23
N LYS A 216 -21.60 -16.12 24.57
CA LYS A 216 -20.21 -15.74 25.00
C LYS A 216 -19.40 -15.09 23.84
N VAL A 217 -19.72 -13.85 23.43
CA VAL A 217 -18.92 -13.11 22.43
C VAL A 217 -17.77 -12.38 23.10
N GLU A 218 -16.58 -12.96 22.98
CA GLU A 218 -15.30 -12.25 22.88
C GLU A 218 -14.22 -13.29 22.54
N LYS A 219 -13.44 -13.09 21.47
CA LYS A 219 -12.02 -13.41 21.60
C LYS A 219 -11.17 -12.52 20.72
N LEU A 220 -10.52 -11.59 21.40
CA LEU A 220 -9.63 -10.58 20.89
C LEU A 220 -8.28 -10.84 21.56
N ASP A 221 -7.21 -10.97 20.78
CA ASP A 221 -6.10 -10.05 21.05
C ASP A 221 -5.27 -9.77 19.79
N TYR A 222 -5.45 -8.58 19.21
CA TYR A 222 -4.62 -8.05 18.11
C TYR A 222 -3.48 -7.17 18.68
N LYS A 223 -2.99 -7.58 19.87
CA LYS A 223 -2.50 -6.78 20.99
C LYS A 223 -3.32 -5.51 21.23
N VAL A 224 -4.61 -5.73 21.44
CA VAL A 224 -5.70 -4.87 21.93
C VAL A 224 -6.05 -3.73 21.00
N LEU A 225 -6.38 -4.08 19.75
CA LEU A 225 -6.65 -3.13 18.67
C LEU A 225 -5.53 -2.06 18.55
N GLN A 226 -4.32 -2.47 18.94
CA GLN A 226 -3.28 -1.74 19.67
C GLN A 226 -3.31 -0.22 19.48
N ASP A 227 -3.71 0.49 20.55
CA ASP A 227 -3.96 1.94 20.65
C ASP A 227 -5.14 2.42 19.78
N GLU A 228 -6.38 2.33 20.31
CA GLU A 228 -7.67 2.66 19.64
C GLU A 228 -7.69 3.98 18.85
N SER A 229 -6.77 4.86 19.20
CA SER A 229 -6.25 5.97 18.45
C SER A 229 -4.82 6.19 18.94
N GLU A 230 -3.79 5.63 18.31
CA GLU A 230 -2.51 6.34 18.34
C GLU A 230 -2.76 7.64 17.58
N SER A 231 -3.08 8.67 18.39
CA SER A 231 -2.92 10.11 18.17
C SER A 231 -2.95 10.54 16.71
N GLU A 232 -4.02 11.22 16.35
CA GLU A 232 -4.21 12.09 15.18
C GLU A 232 -2.92 12.67 14.58
N GLU A 233 -2.10 11.85 13.94
CA GLU A 233 -1.11 12.37 13.01
C GLU A 233 -1.89 12.69 11.75
N GLU A 234 -2.62 13.82 11.84
CA GLU A 234 -2.65 14.76 10.74
C GLU A 234 -1.25 14.80 10.16
N ASP A 235 -1.16 14.51 8.87
CA ASP A 235 0.08 14.65 8.12
C ASP A 235 0.47 16.15 8.15
N GLU A 236 1.15 16.60 9.21
CA GLU A 236 1.99 17.81 9.28
C GLU A 236 3.22 17.69 8.35
N SER A 237 3.18 16.75 7.39
CA SER A 237 4.13 16.66 6.28
C SER A 237 3.51 17.13 4.95
N THR A 238 2.30 17.71 4.97
CA THR A 238 1.71 18.35 3.79
C THR A 238 2.39 19.68 3.42
N ALA A 239 3.04 20.35 4.36
CA ALA A 239 3.63 21.67 4.11
C ALA A 239 4.88 21.63 3.21
N SER A 240 5.77 20.64 3.35
CA SER A 240 7.09 20.73 2.67
C SER A 240 7.11 20.27 1.22
N ASP A 241 6.12 19.50 0.76
CA ASP A 241 6.14 18.87 -0.57
C ASP A 241 5.16 19.54 -1.57
N GLU A 242 4.32 20.48 -1.10
CA GLU A 242 3.46 21.34 -1.95
C GLU A 242 4.07 22.74 -2.20
N GLU A 243 4.87 23.29 -1.27
CA GLU A 243 5.55 24.58 -1.50
C GLU A 243 6.62 24.52 -2.60
N ALA A 244 7.25 23.36 -2.80
CA ALA A 244 8.27 23.18 -3.83
C ALA A 244 7.72 23.04 -5.27
N GLU A 245 6.40 22.94 -5.46
CA GLU A 245 5.77 22.80 -6.79
C GLU A 245 4.78 23.92 -7.14
N ARG A 246 4.75 25.04 -6.41
CA ARG A 246 3.99 26.22 -6.88
C ARG A 246 4.64 26.74 -8.17
N PRO A 247 3.86 26.99 -9.24
CA PRO A 247 4.41 27.71 -10.39
C PRO A 247 4.97 29.05 -9.90
N PRO A 248 6.09 29.54 -10.47
CA PRO A 248 6.62 30.84 -10.09
C PRO A 248 5.49 31.88 -10.21
N PRO A 249 5.40 32.84 -9.26
CA PRO A 249 4.37 33.86 -9.31
C PRO A 249 4.43 34.53 -10.68
N TYR A 250 3.29 34.63 -11.35
CA TYR A 250 3.19 35.39 -12.59
C TYR A 250 3.62 36.82 -12.27
N ALA A 251 4.76 37.23 -12.84
CA ALA A 251 5.14 38.63 -12.84
C ALA A 251 4.16 39.40 -13.74
N PRO A 252 3.70 40.59 -13.33
CA PRO A 252 2.81 41.43 -14.14
C PRO A 252 3.48 41.90 -15.44
#